data_AF-A0A938FYY0-F1
#
_entry.id   AF-A0A938FYY0-F1
#
_cell.length_a   1.000
_cell.length_b   1.000
_cell.length_c   1.000
_cell.angle_alpha   90.00
_cell.angle_beta   90.00
_cell.angle_gamma   90.00
#
_symmetry.space_group_name_H-M   'P 1'
#
loop_
_entity.id
_entity.type
_entity.pdbx_description
1 polymer ?
#
loop_
_entity_poly.entity_id
_entity_poly.type
_entity_poly.pdbx_seq_one_letter_code
_entity_poly.pdbx_strand_id
1 'polypeptide(L)'
;MPKVAVIMTLFAMTAAAAEDRLLEWMDRIAQQQLAKREAEVAAIGTVAQAEARKTAVRKKILELIGGLPDYQGPLNPKITGRIDRAGYVIEKVIFESLPQLYVTANLYRPAGPGRHPGVLFPMGHWIEGKAAAQHMAANLALKGFVVLAYDPLGQGERQQAWDRRMRASLAGGSTDQHFMAGAQAILAGENFARYRIWDAKRALDYLASRPEVDAAKIGCTGCSGGGTLTTYISALDPRIQAAAPSCYISTFRRLFSGPVGDSEQSFPGFLSSGLDLMDYIELFAPKPFLIASTVEDFFPLEGARHAYEEARRWYRAYNAEDRIAWAIGPGPHGTPVEVREAVYGWMIRWLNSGRGSARDEEVAPIPEFELRATESGRVEGREIWQVIHEGFDQRRRAGSREELIAEIRKWSHIPEQRPPAARVLSETFSAGFRSQQIAIETEPGLEISGTL
;
A
#
# COMPACT_ATOMS: atom_id res chain seq x y z
N MET A 1 -32.46 -61.44 -0.59
CA MET A 1 -31.24 -60.71 -0.22
C MET A 1 -31.19 -59.39 -0.97
N PRO A 2 -31.39 -58.23 -0.32
CA PRO A 2 -30.89 -56.95 -0.82
C PRO A 2 -29.65 -56.54 -0.01
N LYS A 3 -28.60 -56.14 -0.73
CA LYS A 3 -27.35 -55.63 -0.16
C LYS A 3 -27.53 -54.18 0.29
N VAL A 4 -27.08 -53.91 1.50
CA VAL A 4 -26.81 -52.59 2.09
C VAL A 4 -25.41 -52.14 1.67
N ALA A 5 -25.24 -50.85 1.34
CA ALA A 5 -24.06 -50.00 1.56
C ALA A 5 -24.38 -48.60 0.97
N VAL A 6 -24.82 -47.61 1.75
CA VAL A 6 -24.08 -46.77 2.72
C VAL A 6 -23.10 -45.81 2.03
N ILE A 7 -23.63 -44.60 1.78
CA ILE A 7 -23.09 -43.27 2.07
C ILE A 7 -21.57 -43.09 1.91
N MET A 8 -21.19 -42.36 0.86
CA MET A 8 -19.88 -41.72 0.72
C MET A 8 -20.08 -40.22 0.44
N THR A 9 -20.31 -39.43 1.47
CA THR A 9 -20.02 -37.97 1.45
C THR A 9 -20.13 -37.41 2.87
N LEU A 10 -19.02 -37.45 3.60
CA LEU A 10 -18.84 -36.70 4.86
C LEU A 10 -17.34 -36.44 5.03
N PHE A 11 -16.76 -35.64 4.15
CA PHE A 11 -15.37 -35.16 4.28
C PHE A 11 -15.17 -33.70 3.81
N ALA A 12 -16.26 -32.94 3.64
CA ALA A 12 -16.19 -31.55 3.19
C ALA A 12 -16.52 -30.50 4.28
N MET A 13 -16.86 -30.91 5.51
CA MET A 13 -17.28 -29.97 6.57
C MET A 13 -16.19 -29.63 7.61
N THR A 14 -15.04 -30.31 7.62
CA THR A 14 -13.99 -30.05 8.62
C THR A 14 -13.02 -28.94 8.22
N ALA A 15 -12.78 -28.73 6.91
CA ALA A 15 -11.87 -27.68 6.44
C ALA A 15 -12.43 -26.26 6.67
N ALA A 16 -13.71 -26.04 6.36
CA ALA A 16 -14.35 -24.73 6.53
C ALA A 16 -14.46 -24.29 8.00
N ALA A 17 -14.58 -25.24 8.94
CA ALA A 17 -14.64 -24.93 10.38
C ALA A 17 -13.25 -24.70 11.01
N ALA A 18 -12.19 -25.26 10.43
CA ALA A 18 -10.81 -25.00 10.85
C ALA A 18 -10.29 -23.65 10.34
N GLU A 19 -10.76 -23.22 9.16
CA GLU A 19 -10.39 -21.94 8.53
C GLU A 19 -10.83 -20.72 9.37
N ASP A 20 -11.91 -20.83 10.14
CA ASP A 20 -12.36 -19.75 11.04
C ASP A 20 -11.56 -19.69 12.36
N ARG A 21 -11.23 -20.84 12.96
CA ARG A 21 -10.53 -20.87 14.27
C ARG A 21 -9.12 -20.29 14.22
N LEU A 22 -8.37 -20.54 13.14
CA LEU A 22 -7.05 -19.95 12.96
C LEU A 22 -7.15 -18.43 12.86
N LEU A 23 -8.08 -17.91 12.06
CA LEU A 23 -8.31 -16.48 11.92
C LEU A 23 -8.77 -15.85 13.24
N GLU A 24 -9.69 -16.47 13.98
CA GLU A 24 -10.10 -16.03 15.32
C GLU A 24 -8.93 -16.00 16.31
N TRP A 25 -8.07 -17.03 16.31
CA TRP A 25 -6.88 -17.08 17.15
C TRP A 25 -5.89 -15.97 16.79
N MET A 26 -5.63 -15.75 15.50
CA MET A 26 -4.77 -14.69 15.02
C MET A 26 -5.35 -13.29 15.31
N ASP A 27 -6.67 -13.10 15.17
CA ASP A 27 -7.33 -11.82 15.47
C ASP A 27 -7.21 -11.50 16.96
N ARG A 28 -7.42 -12.48 17.86
CA ARG A 28 -7.19 -12.25 19.30
C ARG A 28 -5.78 -11.73 19.60
N ILE A 29 -4.76 -12.29 18.96
CA ILE A 29 -3.37 -11.83 19.09
C ILE A 29 -3.22 -10.40 18.53
N ALA A 30 -3.77 -10.14 17.35
CA ALA A 30 -3.73 -8.83 16.71
C ALA A 30 -4.41 -7.76 17.60
N GLN A 31 -5.60 -8.03 18.13
CA GLN A 31 -6.33 -7.11 19.01
C GLN A 31 -5.55 -6.82 20.30
N GLN A 32 -4.84 -7.80 20.87
CA GLN A 32 -3.97 -7.58 22.04
C GLN A 32 -2.77 -6.68 21.69
N GLN A 33 -2.14 -6.91 20.54
CA GLN A 33 -1.02 -6.09 20.08
C GLN A 33 -1.45 -4.65 19.78
N LEU A 34 -2.61 -4.46 19.15
CA LEU A 34 -3.20 -3.15 18.87
C LEU A 34 -3.56 -2.41 20.16
N ALA A 35 -4.18 -3.08 21.14
CA ALA A 35 -4.49 -2.46 22.43
C ALA A 35 -3.21 -2.02 23.19
N LYS A 36 -2.15 -2.84 23.14
CA LYS A 36 -0.84 -2.47 23.71
C LYS A 36 -0.27 -1.23 23.01
N ARG A 37 -0.28 -1.20 21.67
CA ARG A 37 0.19 -0.07 20.87
C ARG A 37 -0.57 1.21 21.19
N GLU A 38 -1.90 1.16 21.26
CA GLU A 38 -2.74 2.30 21.63
C GLU A 38 -2.42 2.84 23.03
N ALA A 39 -2.20 1.96 24.01
CA ALA A 39 -1.81 2.36 25.36
C ALA A 39 -0.43 3.05 25.39
N GLU A 40 0.54 2.53 24.63
CA GLU A 40 1.87 3.13 24.49
C GLU A 40 1.80 4.53 23.84
N VAL A 41 0.97 4.69 22.80
CA VAL A 41 0.74 5.99 22.14
C VAL A 41 0.04 6.97 23.06
N ALA A 42 -1.00 6.54 23.77
CA ALA A 42 -1.75 7.38 24.69
C ALA A 42 -0.90 7.89 25.88
N ALA A 43 0.16 7.17 26.25
CA ALA A 43 1.09 7.57 27.30
C ALA A 43 2.09 8.67 26.87
N ILE A 44 2.14 9.01 25.57
CA ILE A 44 3.01 10.07 25.06
C ILE A 44 2.39 11.44 25.37
N GLY A 45 3.01 12.16 26.31
CA GLY A 45 2.52 13.46 26.79
C GLY A 45 3.29 14.68 26.27
N THR A 46 4.41 14.49 25.57
CA THR A 46 5.29 15.58 25.12
C THR A 46 5.71 15.43 23.67
N VAL A 47 5.99 16.56 23.01
CA VAL A 47 6.54 16.59 21.64
C VAL A 47 7.85 15.81 21.53
N ALA A 48 8.73 15.87 22.54
CA ALA A 48 9.99 15.14 22.54
C ALA A 48 9.80 13.61 22.53
N GLN A 49 8.87 13.09 23.33
CA GLN A 49 8.50 11.67 23.30
C GLN A 49 7.86 11.28 21.96
N ALA A 50 7.04 12.16 21.40
CA ALA A 50 6.39 11.94 20.11
C ALA A 50 7.42 11.85 18.96
N GLU A 51 8.41 12.75 18.93
CA GLU A 51 9.49 12.70 17.93
C GLU A 51 10.42 11.49 18.11
N ALA A 52 10.67 11.06 19.35
CA ALA A 52 11.41 9.83 19.63
C ALA A 52 10.67 8.59 19.09
N ARG A 53 9.35 8.51 19.31
CA ARG A 53 8.50 7.46 18.72
C ARG A 53 8.54 7.51 17.19
N LYS A 54 8.34 8.68 16.58
CA LYS A 54 8.37 8.83 15.11
C LYS A 54 9.69 8.34 14.52
N THR A 55 10.81 8.59 15.20
CA THR A 55 12.12 8.08 14.77
C THR A 55 12.17 6.54 14.81
N ALA A 56 11.71 5.92 15.91
CA ALA A 56 11.69 4.47 16.06
C ALA A 56 10.74 3.78 15.06
N VAL A 57 9.53 4.32 14.89
CA VAL A 57 8.51 3.82 13.96
C VAL A 57 9.00 3.90 12.52
N ARG A 58 9.55 5.04 12.11
CA ARG A 58 10.12 5.21 10.76
C ARG A 58 11.23 4.20 10.48
N LYS A 59 12.13 4.00 11.44
CA LYS A 59 13.19 3.00 11.34
C LYS A 59 12.60 1.60 11.18
N LYS A 60 11.61 1.22 12.01
CA LYS A 60 10.96 -0.09 11.95
C LYS A 60 10.24 -0.32 10.61
N ILE A 61 9.51 0.67 10.09
CA ILE A 61 8.85 0.56 8.79
C ILE A 61 9.86 0.32 7.67
N LEU A 62 10.97 1.07 7.66
CA LEU A 62 12.04 0.88 6.67
C LEU A 62 12.71 -0.49 6.80
N GLU A 63 12.94 -0.98 8.03
CA GLU A 63 13.45 -2.34 8.27
C GLU A 63 12.49 -3.40 7.70
N LEU A 64 11.19 -3.28 7.95
CA LEU A 64 10.18 -4.27 7.54
C LEU A 64 10.03 -4.40 6.02
N ILE A 65 10.25 -3.33 5.27
CA ILE A 65 10.21 -3.37 3.80
C ILE A 65 11.57 -3.76 3.16
N GLY A 66 12.60 -4.04 3.97
CA GLY A 66 13.95 -4.37 3.52
C GLY A 66 14.78 -3.16 3.09
N GLY A 67 14.44 -1.97 3.58
CA GLY A 67 15.02 -0.70 3.17
C GLY A 67 14.50 -0.21 1.81
N LEU A 68 15.00 0.95 1.39
CA LEU A 68 14.77 1.48 0.04
C LEU A 68 15.98 1.21 -0.86
N PRO A 69 15.82 1.19 -2.18
CA PRO A 69 16.96 1.18 -3.10
C PRO A 69 17.95 2.32 -2.79
N ASP A 70 19.26 2.03 -2.87
CA ASP A 70 20.32 3.03 -2.73
C ASP A 70 20.78 3.47 -4.13
N TYR A 71 20.04 4.40 -4.73
CA TYR A 71 20.34 4.90 -6.07
C TYR A 71 20.12 6.42 -6.15
N GLN A 72 21.13 7.15 -6.63
CA GLN A 72 21.08 8.61 -6.80
C GLN A 72 21.39 9.05 -8.24
N GLY A 73 21.31 8.12 -9.20
CA GLY A 73 21.57 8.44 -10.59
C GLY A 73 20.51 9.34 -11.24
N PRO A 74 20.74 9.79 -12.48
CA PRO A 74 19.87 10.73 -13.16
C PRO A 74 18.48 10.13 -13.44
N LEU A 75 17.47 11.00 -13.51
CA LEU A 75 16.12 10.61 -13.93
C LEU A 75 16.01 10.37 -15.44
N ASN A 76 16.91 10.93 -16.25
CA ASN A 76 16.85 10.91 -17.72
C ASN A 76 15.46 11.23 -18.31
N PRO A 77 14.76 12.30 -17.85
CA PRO A 77 13.38 12.53 -18.23
C PRO A 77 13.26 12.96 -19.70
N LYS A 78 12.25 12.44 -20.39
CA LYS A 78 11.89 12.80 -21.77
C LYS A 78 10.42 13.16 -21.82
N ILE A 79 10.12 14.34 -22.38
CA ILE A 79 8.75 14.70 -22.76
C ILE A 79 8.50 14.08 -24.14
N THR A 80 7.53 13.19 -24.23
CA THR A 80 7.23 12.44 -25.46
C THR A 80 5.99 12.96 -26.18
N GLY A 81 5.23 13.84 -25.54
CA GLY A 81 4.08 14.49 -26.16
C GLY A 81 3.51 15.61 -25.30
N ARG A 82 2.69 16.43 -25.93
CA ARG A 82 1.99 17.54 -25.30
C ARG A 82 0.54 17.59 -25.81
N ILE A 83 -0.38 17.91 -24.92
CA ILE A 83 -1.79 18.14 -25.22
C ILE A 83 -2.20 19.46 -24.59
N ASP A 84 -2.60 20.42 -25.42
CA ASP A 84 -3.15 21.69 -24.96
C ASP A 84 -4.66 21.56 -24.71
N ARG A 85 -5.12 22.15 -23.60
CA ARG A 85 -6.52 22.21 -23.19
C ARG A 85 -6.85 23.63 -22.73
N ALA A 86 -8.13 23.93 -22.60
CA ALA A 86 -8.54 25.22 -22.06
C ALA A 86 -8.07 25.35 -20.59
N GLY A 87 -7.13 26.26 -20.33
CA GLY A 87 -6.64 26.57 -18.98
C GLY A 87 -5.46 25.72 -18.47
N TYR A 88 -5.17 24.57 -19.08
CA TYR A 88 -4.09 23.68 -18.65
C TYR A 88 -3.43 22.93 -19.83
N VAL A 89 -2.26 22.37 -19.57
CA VAL A 89 -1.46 21.58 -20.51
C VAL A 89 -1.16 20.23 -19.88
N ILE A 90 -1.17 19.17 -20.69
CA ILE A 90 -0.69 17.84 -20.30
C ILE A 90 0.61 17.55 -21.05
N GLU A 91 1.68 17.27 -20.32
CA GLU A 91 2.92 16.74 -20.87
C GLU A 91 3.01 15.24 -20.58
N LYS A 92 3.31 14.44 -21.59
CA LYS A 92 3.55 12.99 -21.45
C LYS A 92 5.04 12.79 -21.23
N VAL A 93 5.40 12.06 -20.18
CA VAL A 93 6.77 12.00 -19.68
C VAL A 93 7.19 10.56 -19.45
N ILE A 94 8.44 10.25 -19.76
CA ILE A 94 9.11 9.01 -19.35
C ILE A 94 10.39 9.38 -18.62
N PHE A 95 10.68 8.72 -17.49
CA PHE A 95 11.91 8.89 -16.74
C PHE A 95 12.31 7.57 -16.06
N GLU A 96 13.52 7.47 -15.51
CA GLU A 96 14.04 6.29 -14.81
C GLU A 96 13.90 6.43 -13.29
N SER A 97 13.28 5.43 -12.65
CA SER A 97 13.30 5.33 -11.18
C SER A 97 14.52 4.56 -10.67
N LEU A 98 14.94 3.54 -11.42
CA LEU A 98 16.20 2.81 -11.30
C LEU A 98 16.80 2.63 -12.70
N PRO A 99 18.09 2.27 -12.84
CA PRO A 99 18.71 2.09 -14.16
C PRO A 99 17.88 1.19 -15.07
N GLN A 100 17.40 1.74 -16.18
CA GLN A 100 16.53 1.06 -17.16
C GLN A 100 15.16 0.57 -16.62
N LEU A 101 14.78 0.92 -15.39
CA LEU A 101 13.42 0.75 -14.87
C LEU A 101 12.67 2.07 -15.04
N TYR A 102 11.87 2.14 -16.09
CA TYR A 102 11.21 3.37 -16.49
C TYR A 102 9.84 3.55 -15.81
N VAL A 103 9.50 4.83 -15.60
CA VAL A 103 8.22 5.33 -15.13
C VAL A 103 7.63 6.22 -16.21
N THR A 104 6.39 5.94 -16.59
CA THR A 104 5.58 6.72 -17.53
C THR A 104 4.61 7.59 -16.76
N ALA A 105 4.44 8.85 -17.16
CA ALA A 105 3.68 9.84 -16.42
C ALA A 105 2.98 10.87 -17.30
N ASN A 106 1.95 11.51 -16.74
CA ASN A 106 1.31 12.69 -17.29
C ASN A 106 1.45 13.83 -16.27
N LEU A 107 2.09 14.92 -16.70
CA LEU A 107 2.22 16.15 -15.95
C LEU A 107 1.13 17.12 -16.41
N TYR A 108 0.16 17.39 -15.54
CA TYR A 108 -0.89 18.38 -15.75
C TYR A 108 -0.43 19.68 -15.12
N ARG A 109 -0.38 20.77 -15.88
CA ARG A 109 0.04 22.07 -15.35
C ARG A 109 -0.84 23.20 -15.86
N PRO A 110 -0.98 24.30 -15.11
CA PRO A 110 -1.63 25.50 -15.61
C PRO A 110 -0.98 25.96 -16.92
N ALA A 111 -1.79 26.49 -17.85
CA ALA A 111 -1.27 26.99 -19.13
C ALA A 111 -0.52 28.32 -18.98
N GLY A 112 -0.86 29.11 -17.95
CA GLY A 112 -0.23 30.39 -17.65
C GLY A 112 1.20 30.25 -17.10
N PRO A 113 2.02 31.32 -17.19
CA PRO A 113 3.34 31.34 -16.60
C PRO A 113 3.27 31.44 -15.08
N GLY A 114 4.27 30.91 -14.39
CA GLY A 114 4.40 31.06 -12.94
C GLY A 114 4.98 29.82 -12.27
N ARG A 115 5.28 29.96 -10.97
CA ARG A 115 5.57 28.83 -10.09
C ARG A 115 4.31 28.48 -9.32
N HIS A 116 4.01 27.20 -9.28
CA HIS A 116 2.77 26.64 -8.75
C HIS A 116 3.08 25.59 -7.70
N PRO A 117 2.24 25.44 -6.65
CA PRO A 117 2.32 24.27 -5.79
C PRO A 117 2.22 22.98 -6.61
N GLY A 118 3.00 21.98 -6.24
CA GLY A 118 2.99 20.65 -6.86
C GLY A 118 2.00 19.71 -6.16
N VAL A 119 1.46 18.73 -6.88
CA VAL A 119 0.75 17.58 -6.30
C VAL A 119 1.27 16.31 -6.95
N LEU A 120 1.86 15.42 -6.15
CA LEU A 120 2.07 14.06 -6.59
C LEU A 120 0.73 13.33 -6.53
N PHE A 121 0.37 12.62 -7.60
CA PHE A 121 -0.85 11.83 -7.66
C PHE A 121 -0.50 10.36 -7.92
N PRO A 122 -0.28 9.55 -6.86
CA PRO A 122 -0.15 8.10 -6.99
C PRO A 122 -1.47 7.44 -7.43
N MET A 123 -1.41 6.42 -8.28
CA MET A 123 -2.61 5.75 -8.81
C MET A 123 -3.08 4.61 -7.91
N GLY A 124 -4.40 4.45 -7.81
CA GLY A 124 -5.04 3.22 -7.33
C GLY A 124 -4.93 2.08 -8.35
N HIS A 125 -5.53 0.93 -8.04
CA HIS A 125 -5.44 -0.33 -8.80
C HIS A 125 -6.16 -0.35 -10.16
N TRP A 126 -6.20 0.77 -10.87
CA TRP A 126 -6.77 0.91 -12.21
C TRP A 126 -5.80 0.38 -13.27
N ILE A 127 -6.27 -0.52 -14.13
CA ILE A 127 -5.40 -1.16 -15.14
C ILE A 127 -4.86 -0.14 -16.15
N GLU A 128 -5.59 0.94 -16.38
CA GLU A 128 -5.26 2.07 -17.24
C GLU A 128 -4.15 2.97 -16.65
N GLY A 129 -3.82 2.78 -15.36
CA GLY A 129 -2.79 3.56 -14.68
C GLY A 129 -3.11 5.06 -14.63
N LYS A 130 -2.15 5.89 -15.01
CA LYS A 130 -2.22 7.37 -14.93
C LYS A 130 -3.41 8.00 -15.67
N ALA A 131 -3.97 7.32 -16.67
CA ALA A 131 -5.12 7.82 -17.40
C ALA A 131 -6.38 7.94 -16.52
N ALA A 132 -6.49 7.12 -15.46
CA ALA A 132 -7.61 7.17 -14.51
C ALA A 132 -7.62 8.45 -13.65
N ALA A 133 -6.48 9.13 -13.50
CA ALA A 133 -6.41 10.37 -12.71
C ALA A 133 -6.83 11.64 -13.48
N GLN A 134 -7.08 11.55 -14.78
CA GLN A 134 -7.20 12.72 -15.65
C GLN A 134 -8.21 13.76 -15.16
N HIS A 135 -9.37 13.34 -14.62
CA HIS A 135 -10.40 14.26 -14.13
C HIS A 135 -9.90 15.09 -12.94
N MET A 136 -9.35 14.43 -11.92
CA MET A 136 -8.86 15.11 -10.73
C MET A 136 -7.57 15.89 -10.99
N ALA A 137 -6.67 15.36 -11.82
CA ALA A 137 -5.43 16.02 -12.17
C ALA A 137 -5.67 17.29 -13.00
N ALA A 138 -6.61 17.24 -13.96
CA ALA A 138 -7.03 18.43 -14.71
C ALA A 138 -7.71 19.46 -13.80
N ASN A 139 -8.59 19.02 -12.88
CA ASN A 139 -9.24 19.91 -11.92
C ASN A 139 -8.23 20.65 -11.03
N LEU A 140 -7.25 19.93 -10.49
CA LEU A 140 -6.15 20.53 -9.71
C LEU A 140 -5.31 21.47 -10.58
N ALA A 141 -5.04 21.15 -11.84
CA ALA A 141 -4.33 22.05 -12.75
C ALA A 141 -5.11 23.34 -13.02
N LEU A 142 -6.43 23.26 -13.24
CA LEU A 142 -7.31 24.42 -13.35
C LEU A 142 -7.35 25.26 -12.06
N LYS A 143 -7.05 24.64 -10.91
CA LYS A 143 -6.95 25.30 -9.60
C LYS A 143 -5.54 25.81 -9.27
N GLY A 144 -4.63 25.80 -10.25
CA GLY A 144 -3.30 26.39 -10.13
C GLY A 144 -2.23 25.46 -9.56
N PHE A 145 -2.42 24.14 -9.63
CA PHE A 145 -1.43 23.14 -9.21
C PHE A 145 -0.74 22.48 -10.40
N VAL A 146 0.53 22.10 -10.23
CA VAL A 146 1.20 21.19 -11.17
C VAL A 146 1.07 19.77 -10.62
N VAL A 147 0.40 18.89 -11.35
CA VAL A 147 0.07 17.53 -10.91
C VAL A 147 0.82 16.51 -11.72
N LEU A 148 1.51 15.59 -11.05
CA LEU A 148 2.17 14.45 -11.69
C LEU A 148 1.44 13.16 -11.33
N ALA A 149 0.73 12.58 -12.31
CA ALA A 149 0.20 11.23 -12.24
C ALA A 149 1.12 10.29 -13.01
N TYR A 150 1.46 9.14 -12.43
CA TYR A 150 2.40 8.19 -13.03
C TYR A 150 1.88 6.76 -12.94
N ASP A 151 2.31 5.91 -13.87
CA ASP A 151 1.90 4.51 -13.87
C ASP A 151 2.61 3.76 -12.73
N PRO A 152 1.85 3.09 -11.86
CA PRO A 152 2.29 1.97 -11.02
C PRO A 152 3.06 0.88 -11.78
N LEU A 153 4.01 0.23 -11.12
CA LEU A 153 4.43 -1.12 -11.53
C LEU A 153 3.20 -2.02 -11.62
N GLY A 154 3.03 -2.72 -12.74
CA GLY A 154 1.88 -3.62 -12.94
C GLY A 154 0.64 -2.96 -13.56
N GLN A 155 0.69 -1.67 -13.92
CA GLN A 155 -0.44 -0.95 -14.50
C GLN A 155 -0.02 -0.04 -15.65
N GLY A 156 -0.98 0.42 -16.45
CA GLY A 156 -0.76 1.33 -17.57
C GLY A 156 0.31 0.81 -18.52
N GLU A 157 1.30 1.64 -18.83
CA GLU A 157 2.39 1.27 -19.74
C GLU A 157 3.48 0.41 -19.06
N ARG A 158 3.32 0.12 -17.76
CA ARG A 158 4.28 -0.62 -16.92
C ARG A 158 3.73 -1.98 -16.46
N GLN A 159 2.73 -2.51 -17.16
CA GLN A 159 2.30 -3.90 -16.95
C GLN A 159 3.48 -4.85 -17.10
N GLN A 160 3.58 -5.79 -16.17
CA GLN A 160 4.62 -6.82 -16.08
C GLN A 160 4.11 -8.13 -16.66
N ALA A 161 5.02 -9.06 -16.99
CA ALA A 161 4.67 -10.37 -17.56
C ALA A 161 3.75 -10.24 -18.79
N TRP A 162 3.98 -9.20 -19.60
CA TRP A 162 3.13 -8.90 -20.74
C TRP A 162 3.35 -9.88 -21.89
N ASP A 163 2.27 -10.46 -22.41
CA ASP A 163 2.29 -11.25 -23.62
C ASP A 163 1.80 -10.46 -24.85
N ARG A 164 2.64 -10.41 -25.90
CA ARG A 164 2.35 -9.64 -27.12
C ARG A 164 1.15 -10.17 -27.90
N ARG A 165 0.87 -11.47 -27.83
CA ARG A 165 -0.25 -12.11 -28.56
C ARG A 165 -1.57 -11.87 -27.85
N MET A 166 -1.57 -12.00 -26.52
CA MET A 166 -2.72 -11.74 -25.66
C MET A 166 -3.05 -10.24 -25.53
N ARG A 167 -2.05 -9.38 -25.77
CA ARG A 167 -2.13 -7.94 -25.51
C ARG A 167 -2.59 -7.63 -24.06
N ALA A 168 -2.08 -8.42 -23.13
CA ALA A 168 -2.35 -8.32 -21.70
C ALA A 168 -1.21 -8.96 -20.88
N SER A 169 -1.20 -8.70 -19.58
CA SER A 169 -0.36 -9.44 -18.64
C SER A 169 -0.84 -10.88 -18.49
N LEU A 170 0.09 -11.84 -18.49
CA LEU A 170 -0.19 -13.24 -18.15
C LEU A 170 -0.43 -13.45 -16.65
N ALA A 171 -0.02 -12.49 -15.81
CA ALA A 171 -0.23 -12.57 -14.37
C ALA A 171 -1.63 -12.12 -13.94
N GLY A 172 -2.38 -11.40 -14.80
CA GLY A 172 -3.71 -10.89 -14.48
C GLY A 172 -3.76 -9.37 -14.34
N GLY A 173 -4.65 -8.86 -13.50
CA GLY A 173 -4.87 -7.44 -13.26
C GLY A 173 -3.78 -6.79 -12.40
N SER A 174 -4.01 -5.54 -12.00
CA SER A 174 -3.08 -4.74 -11.19
C SER A 174 -2.64 -5.47 -9.92
N THR A 175 -3.60 -5.97 -9.14
CA THR A 175 -3.36 -6.66 -7.87
C THR A 175 -2.66 -8.00 -8.07
N ASP A 176 -2.99 -8.76 -9.12
CA ASP A 176 -2.34 -10.04 -9.40
C ASP A 176 -0.86 -9.86 -9.73
N GLN A 177 -0.53 -8.82 -10.50
CA GLN A 177 0.84 -8.44 -10.80
C GLN A 177 1.60 -7.95 -9.56
N HIS A 178 0.92 -7.25 -8.63
CA HIS A 178 1.49 -6.88 -7.34
C HIS A 178 1.77 -8.11 -6.47
N PHE A 179 0.87 -9.11 -6.42
CA PHE A 179 1.11 -10.38 -5.72
C PHE A 179 2.27 -11.16 -6.32
N MET A 180 2.39 -11.22 -7.65
CA MET A 180 3.51 -11.86 -8.33
C MET A 180 4.85 -11.22 -7.92
N ALA A 181 4.95 -9.89 -8.01
CA ALA A 181 6.16 -9.16 -7.61
C ALA A 181 6.40 -9.22 -6.09
N GLY A 182 5.34 -9.23 -5.30
CA GLY A 182 5.37 -9.35 -3.85
C GLY A 182 5.94 -10.69 -3.37
N ALA A 183 5.50 -11.79 -3.97
CA ALA A 183 6.04 -13.11 -3.67
C ALA A 183 7.56 -13.16 -3.91
N GLN A 184 8.03 -12.57 -5.03
CA GLN A 184 9.46 -12.48 -5.34
C GLN A 184 10.20 -11.60 -4.32
N ALA A 185 9.64 -10.43 -3.96
CA ALA A 185 10.24 -9.52 -2.99
C ALA A 185 10.36 -10.15 -1.60
N ILE A 186 9.31 -10.83 -1.12
CA ILE A 186 9.31 -11.51 0.19
C ILE A 186 10.41 -12.57 0.25
N LEU A 187 10.57 -13.38 -0.81
CA LEU A 187 11.65 -14.37 -0.90
C LEU A 187 13.04 -13.73 -0.93
N ALA A 188 13.16 -12.49 -1.42
CA ALA A 188 14.40 -11.72 -1.45
C ALA A 188 14.70 -10.97 -0.13
N GLY A 189 13.88 -11.15 0.91
CA GLY A 189 13.98 -10.43 2.18
C GLY A 189 13.54 -8.97 2.10
N GLU A 190 12.63 -8.65 1.17
CA GLU A 190 12.12 -7.32 0.90
C GLU A 190 10.58 -7.32 0.91
N ASN A 191 9.97 -6.15 0.70
CA ASN A 191 8.55 -6.07 0.36
C ASN A 191 8.32 -5.21 -0.89
N PHE A 192 7.27 -5.51 -1.66
CA PHE A 192 6.93 -4.79 -2.88
C PHE A 192 6.69 -3.29 -2.68
N ALA A 193 6.14 -2.88 -1.52
CA ALA A 193 5.95 -1.47 -1.16
C ALA A 193 7.24 -0.65 -1.28
N ARG A 194 8.43 -1.24 -1.07
CA ARG A 194 9.71 -0.53 -1.22
C ARG A 194 9.87 0.09 -2.60
N TYR A 195 9.43 -0.62 -3.65
CA TYR A 195 9.58 -0.20 -5.04
C TYR A 195 8.52 0.83 -5.41
N ARG A 196 7.32 0.70 -4.85
CA ARG A 196 6.24 1.70 -4.94
C ARG A 196 6.66 3.03 -4.31
N ILE A 197 7.18 2.98 -3.09
CA ILE A 197 7.71 4.14 -2.37
C ILE A 197 8.89 4.73 -3.13
N TRP A 198 9.79 3.90 -3.65
CA TRP A 198 10.92 4.37 -4.44
C TRP A 198 10.49 5.12 -5.70
N ASP A 199 9.58 4.55 -6.49
CA ASP A 199 9.02 5.22 -7.67
C ASP A 199 8.37 6.56 -7.30
N ALA A 200 7.65 6.63 -6.18
CA ALA A 200 7.07 7.88 -5.69
C ALA A 200 8.15 8.91 -5.33
N LYS A 201 9.25 8.50 -4.68
CA LYS A 201 10.39 9.40 -4.38
C LYS A 201 11.05 9.94 -5.64
N ARG A 202 11.20 9.10 -6.68
CA ARG A 202 11.76 9.48 -7.98
C ARG A 202 10.81 10.37 -8.79
N ALA A 203 9.50 10.12 -8.70
CA ALA A 203 8.48 10.99 -9.25
C ALA A 203 8.48 12.37 -8.55
N LEU A 204 8.73 12.43 -7.23
CA LEU A 204 8.95 13.69 -6.51
C LEU A 204 10.22 14.40 -6.95
N ASP A 205 11.31 13.68 -7.23
CA ASP A 205 12.53 14.28 -7.77
C ASP A 205 12.22 14.95 -9.12
N TYR A 206 11.47 14.29 -10.00
CA TYR A 206 11.04 14.86 -11.28
C TYR A 206 10.15 16.08 -11.07
N LEU A 207 9.09 15.95 -10.27
CA LEU A 207 8.14 17.05 -10.01
C LEU A 207 8.86 18.28 -9.43
N ALA A 208 9.74 18.10 -8.43
CA ALA A 208 10.49 19.19 -7.80
C ALA A 208 11.55 19.82 -8.73
N SER A 209 12.00 19.11 -9.77
CA SER A 209 12.96 19.63 -10.75
C SER A 209 12.33 20.58 -11.78
N ARG A 210 11.00 20.60 -11.89
CA ARG A 210 10.27 21.40 -12.86
C ARG A 210 10.32 22.90 -12.51
N PRO A 211 10.67 23.78 -13.46
CA PRO A 211 10.73 25.23 -13.19
C PRO A 211 9.37 25.84 -12.82
N GLU A 212 8.27 25.25 -13.30
CA GLU A 212 6.90 25.63 -12.96
C GLU A 212 6.47 25.21 -11.55
N VAL A 213 7.28 24.45 -10.81
CA VAL A 213 6.94 23.94 -9.46
C VAL A 213 7.62 24.74 -8.36
N ASP A 214 6.83 25.13 -7.36
CA ASP A 214 7.32 25.55 -6.05
C ASP A 214 7.63 24.29 -5.22
N ALA A 215 8.89 23.85 -5.24
CA ALA A 215 9.33 22.63 -4.54
C ALA A 215 9.14 22.68 -3.02
N ALA A 216 8.90 23.87 -2.44
CA ALA A 216 8.57 24.02 -1.03
C ALA A 216 7.09 23.75 -0.73
N LYS A 217 6.24 23.55 -1.75
CA LYS A 217 4.78 23.40 -1.64
C LYS A 217 4.28 22.22 -2.46
N ILE A 218 4.69 21.01 -2.07
CA ILE A 218 4.26 19.78 -2.74
C ILE A 218 3.25 19.05 -1.86
N GLY A 219 2.08 18.75 -2.42
CA GLY A 219 1.07 17.87 -1.82
C GLY A 219 1.11 16.46 -2.39
N CYS A 220 0.36 15.55 -1.77
CA CYS A 220 0.16 14.20 -2.28
C CYS A 220 -1.28 13.73 -2.07
N THR A 221 -1.91 13.16 -3.10
CA THR A 221 -3.27 12.61 -3.02
C THR A 221 -3.44 11.43 -3.98
N GLY A 222 -4.29 10.49 -3.60
CA GLY A 222 -4.64 9.33 -4.42
C GLY A 222 -5.75 8.52 -3.76
N CYS A 223 -6.39 7.65 -4.53
CA CYS A 223 -7.50 6.79 -4.08
C CYS A 223 -7.07 5.32 -4.09
N SER A 224 -7.54 4.51 -3.14
CA SER A 224 -7.25 3.06 -3.10
C SER A 224 -5.75 2.79 -2.90
N GLY A 225 -5.09 2.01 -3.77
CA GLY A 225 -3.62 1.90 -3.82
C GLY A 225 -2.89 3.25 -3.91
N GLY A 226 -3.52 4.25 -4.54
CA GLY A 226 -3.00 5.62 -4.53
C GLY A 226 -3.10 6.28 -3.14
N GLY A 227 -4.12 5.91 -2.37
CA GLY A 227 -4.27 6.25 -0.95
C GLY A 227 -3.22 5.56 -0.08
N THR A 228 -2.92 4.28 -0.34
CA THR A 228 -1.79 3.54 0.26
C THR A 228 -0.49 4.32 0.07
N LEU A 229 -0.15 4.61 -1.19
CA LEU A 229 1.13 5.22 -1.51
C LEU A 229 1.20 6.68 -1.06
N THR A 230 0.09 7.41 -1.06
CA THR A 230 -0.01 8.75 -0.43
C THR A 230 0.31 8.69 1.06
N THR A 231 -0.21 7.69 1.77
CA THR A 231 0.04 7.47 3.20
C THR A 231 1.52 7.15 3.46
N TYR A 232 2.12 6.27 2.67
CA TYR A 232 3.52 5.91 2.84
C TYR A 232 4.47 7.05 2.50
N ILE A 233 4.27 7.71 1.35
CA ILE A 233 5.21 8.74 0.88
C ILE A 233 5.12 10.01 1.74
N SER A 234 3.94 10.37 2.24
CA SER A 234 3.80 11.50 3.16
C SER A 234 4.56 11.22 4.46
N ALA A 235 4.42 10.02 5.02
CA ALA A 235 5.16 9.61 6.21
C ALA A 235 6.68 9.57 5.99
N LEU A 236 7.16 9.12 4.81
CA LEU A 236 8.56 8.77 4.56
C LEU A 236 9.38 9.83 3.80
N ASP A 237 8.76 10.80 3.14
CA ASP A 237 9.46 11.84 2.38
C ASP A 237 9.11 13.26 2.89
N PRO A 238 10.09 14.00 3.43
CA PRO A 238 9.85 15.30 4.06
C PRO A 238 9.41 16.40 3.08
N ARG A 239 9.50 16.17 1.76
CA ARG A 239 9.08 17.15 0.75
C ARG A 239 7.57 17.31 0.67
N ILE A 240 6.80 16.29 1.05
CA ILE A 240 5.33 16.39 1.10
C ILE A 240 4.95 17.33 2.24
N GLN A 241 4.19 18.37 1.93
CA GLN A 241 3.71 19.39 2.86
C GLN A 241 2.22 19.24 3.21
N ALA A 242 1.43 18.58 2.37
CA ALA A 242 0.03 18.24 2.66
C ALA A 242 -0.33 16.89 2.02
N ALA A 243 -1.12 16.07 2.70
CA ALA A 243 -1.52 14.74 2.23
C ALA A 243 -3.04 14.56 2.32
N ALA A 244 -3.61 13.87 1.34
CA ALA A 244 -5.05 13.55 1.31
C ALA A 244 -5.32 12.14 0.74
N PRO A 245 -4.93 11.05 1.43
CA PRO A 245 -5.29 9.71 0.99
C PRO A 245 -6.81 9.48 1.03
N SER A 246 -7.35 8.95 -0.06
CA SER A 246 -8.77 8.63 -0.20
C SER A 246 -8.99 7.12 -0.23
N CYS A 247 -10.05 6.65 0.44
CA CYS A 247 -10.57 5.28 0.34
C CYS A 247 -9.49 4.22 0.58
N TYR A 248 -8.81 4.33 1.74
CA TYR A 248 -7.73 3.44 2.16
C TYR A 248 -7.58 3.34 3.68
N ILE A 249 -7.56 4.48 4.38
CA ILE A 249 -7.28 4.53 5.81
C ILE A 249 -8.37 3.79 6.60
N SER A 250 -8.01 2.68 7.24
CA SER A 250 -8.83 1.98 8.20
C SER A 250 -7.93 1.18 9.15
N THR A 251 -8.10 1.27 10.46
CA THR A 251 -7.20 0.58 11.41
C THR A 251 -7.32 -0.94 11.32
N PHE A 252 -6.22 -1.66 11.60
CA PHE A 252 -6.25 -3.13 11.66
C PHE A 252 -7.21 -3.70 12.71
N ARG A 253 -7.64 -2.89 13.69
CA ARG A 253 -8.75 -3.23 14.59
C ARG A 253 -10.03 -3.67 13.86
N ARG A 254 -10.26 -3.12 12.66
CA ARG A 254 -11.39 -3.48 11.78
C ARG A 254 -10.98 -4.22 10.51
N LEU A 255 -9.77 -4.00 10.00
CA LEU A 255 -9.30 -4.67 8.78
C LEU A 255 -8.80 -6.09 8.98
N PHE A 256 -8.33 -6.48 10.18
CA PHE A 256 -7.63 -7.75 10.35
C PHE A 256 -8.48 -8.97 9.95
N SER A 257 -9.74 -9.01 10.40
CA SER A 257 -10.70 -10.06 10.05
C SER A 257 -11.38 -9.83 8.69
N GLY A 258 -10.95 -8.83 7.92
CA GLY A 258 -11.49 -8.45 6.62
C GLY A 258 -10.56 -8.83 5.46
N PRO A 259 -10.81 -8.31 4.24
CA PRO A 259 -9.95 -8.59 3.10
C PRO A 259 -8.55 -8.01 3.33
N VAL A 260 -7.54 -8.86 3.17
CA VAL A 260 -6.13 -8.46 3.25
C VAL A 260 -5.78 -7.70 1.96
N GLY A 261 -5.16 -6.54 2.11
CA GLY A 261 -4.63 -5.77 0.99
C GLY A 261 -3.56 -6.55 0.21
N ASP A 262 -3.23 -6.11 -1.00
CA ASP A 262 -2.22 -6.82 -1.80
C ASP A 262 -0.79 -6.64 -1.24
N SER A 263 0.22 -7.08 -2.01
CA SER A 263 1.61 -7.05 -1.55
C SER A 263 2.22 -5.64 -1.37
N GLU A 264 1.60 -4.56 -1.88
CA GLU A 264 2.03 -3.20 -1.51
C GLU A 264 1.44 -2.75 -0.16
N GLN A 265 0.35 -3.35 0.31
CA GLN A 265 -0.32 -3.01 1.56
C GLN A 265 0.03 -3.96 2.71
N SER A 266 0.48 -5.16 2.38
CA SER A 266 0.67 -6.26 3.33
C SER A 266 2.11 -6.73 3.32
N PHE A 267 2.79 -6.62 4.46
CA PHE A 267 4.13 -7.19 4.65
C PHE A 267 4.31 -7.88 6.01
N PRO A 268 5.06 -9.00 6.04
CA PRO A 268 5.28 -9.76 7.26
C PRO A 268 5.83 -8.91 8.39
N GLY A 269 5.30 -9.12 9.59
CA GLY A 269 5.83 -8.49 10.80
C GLY A 269 5.31 -7.08 11.10
N PHE A 270 4.43 -6.48 10.29
CA PHE A 270 3.90 -5.14 10.54
C PHE A 270 3.18 -5.03 11.89
N LEU A 271 2.08 -5.79 12.07
CA LEU A 271 1.30 -5.77 13.32
C LEU A 271 2.09 -6.29 14.52
N SER A 272 2.83 -7.39 14.35
CA SER A 272 3.64 -7.98 15.42
C SER A 272 4.84 -7.13 15.82
N SER A 273 5.22 -6.12 15.02
CA SER A 273 6.17 -5.08 15.40
C SER A 273 5.55 -3.94 16.22
N GLY A 274 4.27 -4.04 16.59
CA GLY A 274 3.55 -3.02 17.34
C GLY A 274 3.18 -1.82 16.48
N LEU A 275 2.81 -2.05 15.22
CA LEU A 275 2.39 -1.01 14.27
C LEU A 275 0.93 -1.20 13.80
N ASP A 276 0.29 -0.10 13.45
CA ASP A 276 -0.99 0.01 12.77
C ASP A 276 -0.89 1.09 11.67
N LEU A 277 -1.88 1.19 10.78
CA LEU A 277 -1.92 2.22 9.73
C LEU A 277 -1.89 3.64 10.29
N MET A 278 -2.37 3.83 11.52
CA MET A 278 -2.31 5.10 12.23
C MET A 278 -0.88 5.61 12.44
N ASP A 279 0.10 4.72 12.58
CA ASP A 279 1.50 5.10 12.77
C ASP A 279 2.08 5.91 11.59
N TYR A 280 1.58 5.70 10.37
CA TYR A 280 1.97 6.55 9.23
C TYR A 280 1.44 8.00 9.37
N ILE A 281 0.23 8.16 9.91
CA ILE A 281 -0.35 9.48 10.17
C ILE A 281 0.42 10.18 11.29
N GLU A 282 0.86 9.44 12.31
CA GLU A 282 1.73 9.95 13.38
C GLU A 282 3.06 10.49 12.84
N LEU A 283 3.69 9.75 11.91
CA LEU A 283 4.94 10.14 11.26
C LEU A 283 4.83 11.45 10.48
N PHE A 284 3.65 11.77 9.95
CA PHE A 284 3.42 12.98 9.16
C PHE A 284 3.08 14.21 10.02
N ALA A 285 2.58 14.00 11.24
CA ALA A 285 2.29 15.10 12.16
C ALA A 285 3.55 15.98 12.39
N PRO A 286 3.43 17.33 12.41
CA PRO A 286 2.20 18.11 12.43
C PRO A 286 1.79 18.67 11.06
N LYS A 287 2.10 18.00 9.94
CA LYS A 287 1.72 18.49 8.60
C LYS A 287 0.26 18.17 8.27
N PRO A 288 -0.41 18.98 7.43
CA PRO A 288 -1.80 18.78 7.02
C PRO A 288 -2.14 17.42 6.40
N PHE A 289 -2.91 16.59 7.10
CA PHE A 289 -3.42 15.30 6.63
C PHE A 289 -4.95 15.26 6.56
N LEU A 290 -5.52 14.90 5.41
CA LEU A 290 -6.94 14.67 5.23
C LEU A 290 -7.19 13.17 5.02
N ILE A 291 -7.99 12.55 5.90
CA ILE A 291 -8.55 11.23 5.64
C ILE A 291 -9.80 11.45 4.78
N ALA A 292 -9.88 10.82 3.61
CA ALA A 292 -11.11 10.81 2.81
C ALA A 292 -11.64 9.38 2.65
N SER A 293 -12.96 9.21 2.81
CA SER A 293 -13.63 7.90 2.78
C SER A 293 -14.96 7.98 2.03
N THR A 294 -15.52 6.83 1.65
CA THR A 294 -16.90 6.72 1.18
C THR A 294 -17.72 5.76 2.06
N VAL A 295 -19.05 5.91 2.04
CA VAL A 295 -19.94 5.21 2.99
C VAL A 295 -20.01 3.70 2.77
N GLU A 296 -19.96 3.26 1.52
CA GLU A 296 -20.13 1.85 1.13
C GLU A 296 -18.79 1.23 0.69
N ASP A 297 -17.67 1.79 1.15
CA ASP A 297 -16.34 1.28 0.85
C ASP A 297 -16.09 -0.08 1.55
N PHE A 298 -15.31 -0.94 0.89
CA PHE A 298 -14.79 -2.17 1.51
C PHE A 298 -13.71 -1.87 2.56
N PHE A 299 -13.11 -0.67 2.54
CA PHE A 299 -12.36 -0.14 3.68
C PHE A 299 -13.33 0.38 4.75
N PRO A 300 -13.44 -0.28 5.92
CA PRO A 300 -14.51 0.06 6.86
C PRO A 300 -14.39 1.48 7.42
N LEU A 301 -15.46 2.27 7.30
CA LEU A 301 -15.57 3.63 7.85
C LEU A 301 -15.27 3.68 9.35
N GLU A 302 -15.61 2.63 10.08
CA GLU A 302 -15.36 2.59 11.52
C GLU A 302 -13.86 2.57 11.86
N GLY A 303 -13.05 1.86 11.06
CA GLY A 303 -11.60 1.92 11.22
C GLY A 303 -11.03 3.29 10.82
N ALA A 304 -11.63 3.97 9.83
CA ALA A 304 -11.26 5.34 9.47
C ALA A 304 -11.58 6.34 10.61
N ARG A 305 -12.77 6.19 11.23
CA ARG A 305 -13.19 6.97 12.40
C ARG A 305 -12.22 6.81 13.55
N HIS A 306 -11.85 5.56 13.86
CA HIS A 306 -10.91 5.25 14.93
C HIS A 306 -9.55 5.90 14.67
N ALA A 307 -9.03 5.79 13.43
CA ALA A 307 -7.80 6.47 13.02
C ALA A 307 -7.90 8.00 13.17
N TYR A 308 -9.01 8.62 12.73
CA TYR A 308 -9.19 10.07 12.84
C TYR A 308 -9.23 10.54 14.30
N GLU A 309 -9.96 9.85 15.17
CA GLU A 309 -10.07 10.20 16.58
C GLU A 309 -8.71 10.11 17.30
N GLU A 310 -7.90 9.11 16.97
CA GLU A 310 -6.54 8.97 17.48
C GLU A 310 -5.60 10.04 16.90
N ALA A 311 -5.63 10.24 15.58
CA ALA A 311 -4.85 11.27 14.89
C ALA A 311 -5.11 12.66 15.48
N ARG A 312 -6.37 13.00 15.78
CA ARG A 312 -6.71 14.26 16.41
C ARG A 312 -6.07 14.43 17.78
N ARG A 313 -6.03 13.38 18.61
CA ARG A 313 -5.32 13.41 19.91
C ARG A 313 -3.81 13.58 19.71
N TRP A 314 -3.23 12.87 18.73
CA TRP A 314 -1.81 12.98 18.40
C TRP A 314 -1.45 14.40 17.93
N TYR A 315 -2.24 14.99 17.03
CA TYR A 315 -2.01 16.35 16.52
C TYR A 315 -2.20 17.43 17.59
N ARG A 316 -3.02 17.18 18.63
CA ARG A 316 -3.13 18.07 19.80
C ARG A 316 -1.81 18.23 20.53
N ALA A 317 -0.98 17.19 20.63
CA ALA A 317 0.35 17.29 21.25
C ALA A 317 1.26 18.31 20.54
N TYR A 318 0.97 18.63 19.28
CA TYR A 318 1.68 19.63 18.47
C TYR A 318 0.92 20.96 18.33
N ASN A 319 -0.21 21.14 19.01
CA ASN A 319 -1.14 22.26 18.79
C ASN A 319 -1.58 22.39 17.31
N ALA A 320 -1.82 21.26 16.65
CA ALA A 320 -2.06 21.18 15.20
C ALA A 320 -3.40 20.50 14.84
N GLU A 321 -4.39 20.49 15.74
CA GLU A 321 -5.68 19.81 15.48
C GLU A 321 -6.41 20.32 14.22
N ASP A 322 -6.13 21.55 13.78
CA ASP A 322 -6.69 22.11 12.55
C ASP A 322 -6.08 21.53 11.26
N ARG A 323 -4.98 20.77 11.38
CA ARG A 323 -4.23 20.11 10.31
C ARG A 323 -4.56 18.63 10.15
N ILE A 324 -5.59 18.13 10.84
CA ILE A 324 -6.14 16.80 10.64
C ILE A 324 -7.65 16.89 10.42
N ALA A 325 -8.14 16.29 9.34
CA ALA A 325 -9.55 16.31 9.00
C ALA A 325 -10.00 14.95 8.47
N TRP A 326 -11.31 14.70 8.54
CA TRP A 326 -11.94 13.53 7.94
C TRP A 326 -13.12 13.98 7.07
N ALA A 327 -13.10 13.62 5.80
CA ALA A 327 -14.17 13.86 4.84
C ALA A 327 -14.80 12.53 4.40
N ILE A 328 -16.12 12.52 4.28
CA ILE A 328 -16.90 11.33 3.91
C ILE A 328 -17.79 11.69 2.73
N GLY A 329 -17.66 10.97 1.62
CA GLY A 329 -18.53 11.06 0.46
C GLY A 329 -19.52 9.90 0.36
N PRO A 330 -20.58 10.04 -0.46
CA PRO A 330 -21.57 8.99 -0.69
C PRO A 330 -21.04 7.86 -1.59
N GLY A 331 -21.73 6.73 -1.60
CA GLY A 331 -21.52 5.65 -2.56
C GLY A 331 -20.37 4.70 -2.21
N PRO A 332 -20.00 3.84 -3.17
CA PRO A 332 -19.01 2.79 -2.99
C PRO A 332 -17.58 3.33 -3.05
N HIS A 333 -16.61 2.43 -3.08
CA HIS A 333 -15.19 2.75 -3.26
C HIS A 333 -14.94 3.67 -4.47
N GLY A 334 -14.36 4.85 -4.23
CA GLY A 334 -14.06 5.80 -5.31
C GLY A 334 -13.86 7.23 -4.83
N THR A 335 -13.97 8.19 -5.75
CA THR A 335 -13.82 9.63 -5.48
C THR A 335 -15.06 10.38 -5.94
N PRO A 336 -16.21 10.28 -5.24
CA PRO A 336 -17.40 11.10 -5.53
C PRO A 336 -17.07 12.59 -5.38
N VAL A 337 -17.96 13.47 -5.86
CA VAL A 337 -17.69 14.92 -5.92
C VAL A 337 -17.31 15.49 -4.55
N GLU A 338 -17.96 15.05 -3.48
CA GLU A 338 -17.69 15.48 -2.10
C GLU A 338 -16.26 15.15 -1.66
N VAL A 339 -15.75 13.97 -2.04
CA VAL A 339 -14.36 13.58 -1.78
C VAL A 339 -13.40 14.42 -2.62
N ARG A 340 -13.71 14.62 -3.92
CA ARG A 340 -12.86 15.42 -4.82
C ARG A 340 -12.74 16.86 -4.33
N GLU A 341 -13.86 17.50 -4.01
CA GLU A 341 -13.89 18.88 -3.52
C GLU A 341 -13.21 19.02 -2.15
N ALA A 342 -13.36 18.04 -1.25
CA ALA A 342 -12.62 18.03 0.01
C ALA A 342 -11.11 17.97 -0.20
N VAL A 343 -10.64 17.11 -1.11
CA VAL A 343 -9.21 17.02 -1.49
C VAL A 343 -8.72 18.34 -2.10
N TYR A 344 -9.48 18.94 -3.03
CA TYR A 344 -9.12 20.21 -3.65
C TYR A 344 -9.04 21.33 -2.62
N GLY A 345 -10.05 21.44 -1.75
CA GLY A 345 -10.08 22.42 -0.66
C GLY A 345 -8.90 22.26 0.29
N TRP A 346 -8.51 21.01 0.61
CA TRP A 346 -7.35 20.73 1.46
C TRP A 346 -6.04 21.22 0.84
N MET A 347 -5.80 20.87 -0.43
CA MET A 347 -4.60 21.33 -1.15
C MET A 347 -4.58 22.86 -1.29
N ILE A 348 -5.71 23.47 -1.62
CA ILE A 348 -5.85 24.94 -1.72
C ILE A 348 -5.53 25.62 -0.39
N ARG A 349 -6.12 25.14 0.71
CA ARG A 349 -5.91 25.70 2.06
C ARG A 349 -4.43 25.71 2.43
N TRP A 350 -3.76 24.57 2.26
CA TRP A 350 -2.43 24.37 2.84
C TRP A 350 -1.26 24.70 1.91
N LEU A 351 -1.47 24.64 0.60
CA LEU A 351 -0.40 24.86 -0.39
C LEU A 351 -0.63 26.12 -1.23
N ASN A 352 -1.88 26.57 -1.39
CA ASN A 352 -2.20 27.77 -2.17
C ASN A 352 -2.76 28.93 -1.34
N SER A 353 -2.49 28.93 -0.03
CA SER A 353 -2.90 29.99 0.90
C SER A 353 -4.41 30.24 0.93
N GLY A 354 -5.21 29.20 0.69
CA GLY A 354 -6.68 29.30 0.64
C GLY A 354 -7.23 30.00 -0.60
N ARG A 355 -6.40 30.32 -1.60
CA ARG A 355 -6.83 31.05 -2.80
C ARG A 355 -7.27 30.05 -3.88
N GLY A 356 -8.55 30.08 -4.22
CA GLY A 356 -9.14 29.27 -5.29
C GLY A 356 -10.49 28.67 -4.90
N SER A 357 -11.16 28.04 -5.87
CA SER A 357 -12.41 27.31 -5.66
C SER A 357 -12.13 25.82 -5.50
N ALA A 358 -12.74 25.21 -4.48
CA ALA A 358 -12.72 23.77 -4.28
C ALA A 358 -13.73 23.04 -5.18
N ARG A 359 -14.61 23.75 -5.89
CA ARG A 359 -15.66 23.16 -6.73
C ARG A 359 -15.09 22.24 -7.81
N ASP A 360 -15.68 21.07 -8.00
CA ASP A 360 -15.34 20.18 -9.10
C ASP A 360 -15.85 20.73 -10.44
N GLU A 361 -14.95 20.86 -11.41
CA GLU A 361 -15.26 21.34 -12.75
C GLU A 361 -15.43 20.16 -13.70
N GLU A 362 -16.33 20.28 -14.66
CA GLU A 362 -16.48 19.30 -15.72
C GLU A 362 -15.27 19.39 -16.68
N VAL A 363 -14.61 18.26 -16.90
CA VAL A 363 -13.47 18.16 -17.81
C VAL A 363 -13.76 17.06 -18.83
N ALA A 364 -13.68 17.39 -20.11
CA ALA A 364 -13.89 16.42 -21.17
C ALA A 364 -12.82 15.31 -21.10
N PRO A 365 -13.22 14.03 -21.02
CA PRO A 365 -12.26 12.93 -20.94
C PRO A 365 -11.46 12.82 -22.24
N ILE A 366 -10.18 12.52 -22.09
CA ILE A 366 -9.24 12.25 -23.15
C ILE A 366 -9.14 10.72 -23.30
N PRO A 367 -9.23 10.19 -24.54
CA PRO A 367 -9.00 8.78 -24.77
C PRO A 367 -7.65 8.32 -24.21
N GLU A 368 -7.63 7.16 -23.54
CA GLU A 368 -6.44 6.62 -22.88
C GLU A 368 -5.21 6.56 -23.80
N PHE A 369 -5.40 6.19 -25.07
CA PHE A 369 -4.30 6.09 -26.02
C PHE A 369 -3.62 7.43 -26.31
N GLU A 370 -4.33 8.55 -26.17
CA GLU A 370 -3.74 9.89 -26.31
C GLU A 370 -2.91 10.25 -25.07
N LEU A 371 -3.13 9.63 -23.92
CA LEU A 371 -2.39 9.91 -22.68
C LEU A 371 -1.10 9.07 -22.54
N ARG A 372 -0.87 8.12 -23.45
CA ARG A 372 0.32 7.25 -23.43
C ARG A 372 1.60 8.02 -23.74
N ALA A 373 2.63 7.73 -22.97
CA ALA A 373 3.97 8.30 -23.13
C ALA A 373 4.79 7.54 -24.18
N THR A 374 4.50 6.26 -24.44
CA THR A 374 5.07 5.49 -25.54
C THR A 374 4.07 5.23 -26.66
N GLU A 375 4.58 5.11 -27.88
CA GLU A 375 3.75 4.77 -29.06
C GLU A 375 3.16 3.35 -28.96
N SER A 376 3.90 2.41 -28.37
CA SER A 376 3.47 1.02 -28.21
C SER A 376 2.45 0.83 -27.08
N GLY A 377 2.30 1.84 -26.20
CA GLY A 377 1.55 1.73 -24.95
C GLY A 377 2.22 0.82 -23.92
N ARG A 378 3.51 0.53 -24.08
CA ARG A 378 4.35 -0.15 -23.08
C ARG A 378 5.72 0.46 -23.00
N VAL A 379 6.32 0.41 -21.83
CA VAL A 379 7.71 0.81 -21.65
C VAL A 379 8.64 -0.36 -21.94
N GLU A 380 9.73 -0.09 -22.67
CA GLU A 380 10.78 -1.07 -22.95
C GLU A 380 11.96 -0.80 -22.01
N GLY A 381 12.30 -1.79 -21.19
CA GLY A 381 13.31 -1.68 -20.15
C GLY A 381 13.32 -2.92 -19.26
N ARG A 382 13.88 -2.78 -18.06
CA ARG A 382 13.87 -3.84 -17.06
C ARG A 382 12.48 -4.04 -16.47
N GLU A 383 12.15 -5.29 -16.18
CA GLU A 383 11.01 -5.65 -15.34
C GLU A 383 11.41 -5.69 -13.86
N ILE A 384 10.42 -5.58 -12.98
CA ILE A 384 10.66 -5.51 -11.54
C ILE A 384 11.33 -6.77 -10.98
N TRP A 385 11.00 -7.94 -11.52
CA TRP A 385 11.59 -9.21 -11.08
C TRP A 385 13.11 -9.24 -11.30
N GLN A 386 13.61 -8.59 -12.35
CA GLN A 386 15.05 -8.49 -12.61
C GLN A 386 15.73 -7.62 -11.56
N VAL A 387 15.05 -6.56 -11.10
CA VAL A 387 15.55 -5.67 -10.05
C VAL A 387 15.61 -6.39 -8.71
N ILE A 388 14.54 -7.12 -8.37
CA ILE A 388 14.49 -7.93 -7.15
C ILE A 388 15.58 -8.99 -7.16
N HIS A 389 15.72 -9.73 -8.27
CA HIS A 389 16.70 -10.80 -8.41
C HIS A 389 18.14 -10.30 -8.29
N GLU A 390 18.50 -9.21 -8.98
CA GLU A 390 19.83 -8.61 -8.86
C GLU A 390 20.10 -8.09 -7.44
N GLY A 391 19.12 -7.46 -6.80
CA GLY A 391 19.26 -6.99 -5.42
C GLY A 391 19.47 -8.15 -4.44
N PHE A 392 18.77 -9.26 -4.63
CA PHE A 392 19.00 -10.48 -3.87
C PHE A 392 20.41 -11.03 -4.09
N ASP A 393 20.86 -11.13 -5.35
CA ASP A 393 22.21 -11.64 -5.68
C ASP A 393 23.34 -10.79 -5.09
N GLN A 394 23.13 -9.49 -4.92
CA GLN A 394 24.10 -8.59 -4.27
C GLN A 394 24.16 -8.78 -2.76
N ARG A 395 23.04 -9.14 -2.12
CA ARG A 395 22.96 -9.31 -0.65
C ARG A 395 23.15 -10.74 -0.19
N ARG A 396 22.93 -11.73 -1.05
CA ARG A 396 23.03 -13.14 -0.69
C ARG A 396 24.47 -13.44 -0.26
N ARG A 397 24.60 -14.14 0.85
CA ARG A 397 25.87 -14.67 1.35
C ARG A 397 25.68 -16.10 1.80
N ALA A 398 26.73 -16.91 1.71
CA ALA A 398 26.72 -18.21 2.36
C ALA A 398 26.67 -17.98 3.89
N GLY A 399 25.63 -18.53 4.53
CA GLY A 399 25.53 -18.56 5.98
C GLY A 399 26.19 -19.81 6.55
N SER A 400 26.60 -19.78 7.82
CA SER A 400 27.05 -20.97 8.54
C SER A 400 25.87 -21.86 8.94
N ARG A 401 26.15 -23.12 9.29
CA ARG A 401 25.14 -24.03 9.85
C ARG A 401 24.53 -23.45 11.14
N GLU A 402 25.35 -22.81 11.96
CA GLU A 402 24.95 -22.17 13.21
C GLU A 402 24.00 -20.99 12.94
N GLU A 403 24.30 -20.17 11.92
CA GLU A 403 23.41 -19.08 11.49
C GLU A 403 22.07 -19.64 10.99
N LEU A 404 22.09 -20.71 10.19
CA LEU A 404 20.86 -21.38 9.72
C LEU A 404 20.04 -21.94 10.89
N ILE A 405 20.68 -22.61 11.84
CA ILE A 405 20.01 -23.14 13.04
C ILE A 405 19.43 -22.00 13.88
N ALA A 406 20.15 -20.89 14.03
CA ALA A 406 19.68 -19.71 14.75
C ALA A 406 18.45 -19.09 14.07
N GLU A 407 18.46 -18.96 12.75
CA GLU A 407 17.29 -18.48 12.00
C GLU A 407 16.12 -19.45 12.12
N ILE A 408 16.30 -20.76 11.91
CA ILE A 408 15.23 -21.75 12.09
C ILE A 408 14.64 -21.64 13.50
N ARG A 409 15.46 -21.50 14.55
CA ARG A 409 15.00 -21.33 15.94
C ARG A 409 14.19 -20.05 16.15
N LYS A 410 14.59 -18.95 15.52
CA LYS A 410 13.86 -17.67 15.57
C LYS A 410 12.45 -17.78 15.00
N TRP A 411 12.27 -18.52 13.91
CA TRP A 411 10.98 -18.63 13.21
C TRP A 411 10.09 -19.75 13.73
N SER A 412 10.69 -20.84 14.20
CA SER A 412 9.94 -22.05 14.50
C SER A 412 9.24 -21.99 15.85
N HIS A 413 9.63 -21.08 16.76
CA HIS A 413 9.16 -21.04 18.14
C HIS A 413 9.09 -22.41 18.82
N ILE A 414 9.81 -23.42 18.30
CA ILE A 414 9.75 -24.80 18.78
C ILE A 414 10.24 -24.73 20.21
N PRO A 415 9.37 -24.95 21.22
CA PRO A 415 9.82 -24.97 22.58
C PRO A 415 10.89 -26.05 22.65
N GLU A 416 12.09 -25.69 23.10
CA GLU A 416 13.01 -26.73 23.53
C GLU A 416 12.25 -27.54 24.58
N GLN A 417 11.98 -28.81 24.26
CA GLN A 417 11.44 -29.84 25.16
C GLN A 417 9.92 -29.95 25.28
N ARG A 418 9.27 -30.58 24.30
CA ARG A 418 8.44 -31.81 24.43
C ARG A 418 7.59 -31.99 23.16
N PRO A 419 7.38 -33.24 22.69
CA PRO A 419 6.39 -33.49 21.65
C PRO A 419 5.02 -32.97 22.13
N PRO A 420 4.22 -32.35 21.25
CA PRO A 420 2.91 -31.85 21.63
C PRO A 420 2.02 -33.02 22.06
N ALA A 421 1.11 -32.77 23.01
CA ALA A 421 0.20 -33.79 23.48
C ALA A 421 -0.72 -34.22 22.31
N ALA A 422 -0.65 -35.51 21.95
CA ALA A 422 -1.50 -36.09 20.93
C ALA A 422 -2.67 -36.86 21.58
N ARG A 423 -3.89 -36.59 21.12
CA ARG A 423 -5.10 -37.30 21.54
C ARG A 423 -5.50 -38.31 20.47
N VAL A 424 -5.58 -39.59 20.82
CA VAL A 424 -6.10 -40.62 19.92
C VAL A 424 -7.61 -40.41 19.78
N LEU A 425 -8.06 -40.12 18.56
CA LEU A 425 -9.48 -39.94 18.21
C LEU A 425 -10.14 -41.28 17.92
N SER A 426 -9.44 -42.15 17.19
CA SER A 426 -9.90 -43.49 16.87
C SER A 426 -8.72 -44.40 16.54
N GLU A 427 -8.97 -45.71 16.60
CA GLU A 427 -7.97 -46.72 16.40
C GLU A 427 -8.55 -47.90 15.62
N THR A 428 -7.79 -48.38 14.64
CA THR A 428 -8.16 -49.53 13.82
C THR A 428 -7.01 -50.53 13.75
N PHE A 429 -7.37 -51.80 13.72
CA PHE A 429 -6.44 -52.90 13.59
C PHE A 429 -6.77 -53.68 12.32
N SER A 430 -5.80 -53.79 11.41
CA SER A 430 -5.95 -54.54 10.16
C SER A 430 -4.61 -55.10 9.72
N ALA A 431 -4.59 -56.37 9.27
CA ALA A 431 -3.46 -57.02 8.61
C ALA A 431 -2.08 -56.85 9.30
N GLY A 432 -2.04 -56.85 10.64
CA GLY A 432 -0.79 -56.74 11.41
C GLY A 432 -0.31 -55.30 11.67
N PHE A 433 -1.08 -54.29 11.27
CA PHE A 433 -0.80 -52.87 11.53
C PHE A 433 -1.88 -52.25 12.41
N ARG A 434 -1.46 -51.30 13.25
CA ARG A 434 -2.30 -50.42 14.06
C ARG A 434 -2.30 -49.06 13.40
N SER A 435 -3.47 -48.53 13.07
CA SER A 435 -3.61 -47.17 12.58
C SER A 435 -4.39 -46.33 13.58
N GLN A 436 -3.83 -45.18 13.95
CA GLN A 436 -4.45 -44.25 14.90
C GLN A 436 -4.78 -42.94 14.21
N GLN A 437 -6.03 -42.50 14.31
CA GLN A 437 -6.36 -41.11 14.07
C GLN A 437 -5.98 -40.33 15.31
N ILE A 438 -5.12 -39.32 15.17
CA ILE A 438 -4.68 -38.47 16.27
C ILE A 438 -5.07 -37.01 16.00
N ALA A 439 -5.34 -36.27 17.06
CA ALA A 439 -5.42 -34.82 17.08
C ALA A 439 -4.25 -34.25 17.89
N ILE A 440 -3.67 -33.16 17.41
CA ILE A 440 -2.60 -32.42 18.08
C ILE A 440 -3.06 -30.98 18.18
N GLU A 441 -3.13 -30.44 19.40
CA GLU A 441 -3.34 -29.03 19.61
C GLU A 441 -2.02 -28.28 19.36
N THR A 442 -1.96 -27.50 18.28
CA THR A 442 -0.75 -26.74 17.90
C THR A 442 -0.68 -25.40 18.61
N GLU A 443 -1.84 -24.80 18.87
CA GLU A 443 -2.03 -23.53 19.56
C GLU A 443 -3.36 -23.56 20.33
N PRO A 444 -3.60 -22.70 21.34
CA PRO A 444 -4.84 -22.70 22.11
C PRO A 444 -6.11 -22.64 21.25
N GLY A 445 -6.81 -23.78 21.15
CA GLY A 445 -8.04 -23.97 20.35
C GLY A 445 -7.83 -24.42 18.89
N LEU A 446 -6.58 -24.57 18.43
CA LEU A 446 -6.23 -25.04 17.09
C LEU A 446 -5.77 -26.49 17.14
N GLU A 447 -6.60 -27.40 16.60
CA GLU A 447 -6.26 -28.80 16.47
C GLU A 447 -5.96 -29.14 15.00
N ILE A 448 -4.84 -29.81 14.75
CA ILE A 448 -4.58 -30.53 13.50
C ILE A 448 -4.80 -32.02 13.72
N SER A 449 -5.32 -32.72 12.71
CA SER A 449 -5.51 -34.17 12.76
C SER A 449 -4.57 -34.89 11.80
N GLY A 450 -4.09 -36.07 12.19
CA GLY A 450 -3.24 -36.92 11.37
C GLY A 450 -3.52 -38.40 11.58
N THR A 451 -2.94 -39.24 10.71
CA THR A 451 -2.96 -40.70 10.84
C THR A 451 -1.55 -41.19 11.15
N LEU A 452 -1.42 -41.92 12.26
CA LEU A 452 -0.21 -42.66 12.63
C LEU A 452 -0.34 -44.13 12.25
#